data_AF-A0A5C4RYK0-F1
#
_entry.id   AF-A0A5C4RYK0-F1
#
_cell.length_a   1.000
_cell.length_b   1.000
_cell.length_c   1.000
_cell.angle_alpha   90.00
_cell.angle_beta   90.00
_cell.angle_gamma   90.00
#
_symmetry.space_group_name_H-M   'P 1'
#
loop_
_entity.id
_entity.type
_entity.pdbx_description
1 polymer ?
#
loop_
_entity_poly.entity_id
_entity_poly.type
_entity_poly.pdbx_seq_one_letter_code
_entity_poly.pdbx_strand_id
1 'polypeptide(L)' 'MNKHFDIPTIIVIVTTFVLFTIALFVKGLTHDILLEAGVFLVSVKLILMSYKSSLTNQKMMDELREIKHMLNKDR' A
#
# COMPACT_ATOMS: atom_id res chain seq x y z
N MET A 1 -16.23 1.57 2.53
CA MET A 1 -15.21 1.49 3.59
C MET A 1 -14.58 0.10 3.53
N ASN A 2 -13.99 -0.21 2.37
CA ASN A 2 -13.73 -1.58 1.93
C ASN A 2 -12.22 -1.79 1.77
N LYS A 3 -11.65 -2.69 2.58
CA LYS A 3 -10.75 -3.76 2.14
C LYS A 3 -9.50 -3.39 1.29
N HIS A 4 -8.92 -2.21 1.46
CA HIS A 4 -7.68 -1.81 0.77
C HIS A 4 -6.44 -1.80 1.67
N PHE A 5 -6.63 -1.86 2.98
CA PHE A 5 -5.58 -2.18 3.92
C PHE A 5 -5.90 -3.55 4.50
N ASP A 6 -5.40 -4.59 3.84
CA ASP A 6 -5.49 -5.93 4.39
C ASP A 6 -4.77 -5.94 5.74
N ILE A 7 -5.38 -6.60 6.73
CA ILE A 7 -4.82 -6.75 8.09
C ILE A 7 -3.32 -7.13 8.08
N PRO A 8 -2.86 -8.06 7.20
CA PRO A 8 -1.44 -8.36 7.04
C PRO A 8 -0.59 -7.15 6.64
N THR A 9 -1.07 -6.30 5.74
CA THR A 9 -0.37 -5.08 5.31
C THR A 9 -0.21 -4.12 6.48
N ILE A 10 -1.27 -3.91 7.28
CA ILE A 10 -1.19 -3.09 8.50
C ILE A 10 -0.18 -3.68 9.49
N ILE A 11 -0.20 -4.99 9.71
CA ILE A 11 0.73 -5.68 10.62
C ILE A 11 2.18 -5.45 10.19
N VAL A 12 2.48 -5.60 8.90
CA VAL A 12 3.84 -5.38 8.37
C VAL A 12 4.27 -3.93 8.54
N ILE A 13 3.38 -2.96 8.27
CA ILE A 13 3.68 -1.54 8.45
C ILE A 13 4.02 -1.22 9.89
N VAL A 14 3.16 -1.64 10.82
CA VAL A 14 3.32 -1.36 12.24
C VAL A 14 4.58 -2.02 12.78
N THR A 15 4.83 -3.28 12.41
CA THR A 15 6.04 -4.01 12.82
C THR A 15 7.30 -3.32 12.32
N THR A 16 7.32 -2.92 11.04
CA THR A 16 8.47 -2.23 10.43
C THR A 16 8.70 -0.86 11.09
N PHE A 17 7.63 -0.13 11.39
CA PHE A 17 7.69 1.17 12.07
C PHE A 17 8.22 1.05 13.51
N VAL A 18 7.79 0.04 14.26
CA VAL A 18 8.26 -0.21 15.62
C VAL A 18 9.74 -0.59 15.62
N LEU A 19 10.15 -1.51 14.74
CA LEU A 19 11.55 -1.91 14.61
C LEU A 19 12.46 -0.74 14.17
N PHE A 20 11.99 0.10 13.24
CA PHE A 20 12.69 1.33 12.84
C PHE A 20 12.85 2.30 14.01
N THR A 21 11.77 2.52 14.78
CA THR A 21 11.80 3.40 15.95
C THR A 21 12.81 2.89 16.99
N ILE A 22 12.80 1.58 17.29
CA ILE A 22 13.77 0.96 18.19
C ILE A 22 15.20 1.13 17.66
N ALA A 23 15.43 0.92 16.37
CA ALA A 23 16.75 1.08 15.75
C ALA A 23 17.30 2.52 15.88
N LEU A 24 16.46 3.55 15.69
CA LEU A 24 16.84 4.95 15.89
C LEU A 24 17.32 5.25 17.32
N PHE A 25 16.67 4.65 18.33
CA PHE A 25 17.06 4.83 19.73
C PHE A 25 18.29 3.99 20.13
N VAL A 26 18.47 2.80 19.53
CA VAL A 26 19.57 1.88 19.87
C VAL A 26 20.88 2.27 19.18
N LYS A 27 20.86 2.64 17.89
CA LYS A 27 22.06 3.03 17.13
C LYS A 27 22.40 4.53 17.22
N GLY A 28 21.46 5.35 17.68
CA GLY A 28 21.59 6.80 17.77
C GLY A 28 21.20 7.52 16.47
N LEU A 29 20.55 8.69 16.60
CA LEU A 29 19.99 9.50 15.50
C LEU A 29 21.00 9.89 14.40
N THR A 30 22.29 9.78 14.65
CA THR A 30 23.35 10.23 13.74
C THR A 30 23.96 9.11 12.91
N HIS A 31 23.70 7.84 13.24
CA HIS A 31 24.21 6.71 12.49
C HIS A 31 23.14 6.27 11.48
N ASP A 32 23.48 6.28 10.19
CA ASP A 32 22.69 5.72 9.09
C ASP A 32 21.26 6.25 8.85
N ILE A 33 20.81 7.33 9.50
CA ILE A 33 19.42 7.83 9.43
C ILE A 33 18.83 7.97 8.02
N LEU A 34 19.66 8.30 7.01
CA LEU A 34 19.25 8.36 5.61
C LEU A 34 18.93 6.97 5.03
N LEU A 35 19.72 5.96 5.40
CA LEU A 35 19.51 4.56 5.04
C LEU A 35 18.21 4.06 5.66
N GLU A 36 18.00 4.25 6.96
CA GLU A 36 16.79 3.73 7.61
C GLU A 36 15.53 4.51 7.19
N ALA A 37 15.61 5.84 7.01
CA ALA A 37 14.51 6.63 6.45
C ALA A 37 14.21 6.23 4.99
N GLY A 38 15.23 5.87 4.21
CA GLY A 38 15.07 5.33 2.86
C GLY A 38 14.30 4.01 2.84
N VAL A 39 14.63 3.08 3.75
CA VAL A 39 13.89 1.81 3.90
C VAL A 39 12.44 2.07 4.27
N PHE A 40 12.17 2.96 5.23
CA PHE A 40 10.80 3.33 5.61
C PHE A 40 10.03 3.96 4.43
N LEU A 41 10.64 4.87 3.68
CA LEU A 41 10.05 5.49 2.49
C LEU A 41 9.73 4.47 1.39
N VAL A 42 10.58 3.46 1.18
CA VAL A 42 10.30 2.36 0.25
C VAL A 42 9.05 1.59 0.69
N SER A 43 8.90 1.27 1.98
CA SER A 43 7.70 0.61 2.49
C SER A 43 6.44 1.47 2.23
N VAL A 44 6.46 2.76 2.59
CA VAL A 44 5.35 3.70 2.34
C VAL A 44 5.00 3.76 0.85
N LYS A 45 6.00 3.86 -0.03
CA LYS A 45 5.80 3.88 -1.49
C LYS A 45 5.12 2.60 -1.99
N LEU A 46 5.53 1.43 -1.54
CA LEU A 46 4.94 0.15 -1.94
C LEU A 46 3.48 0.05 -1.50
N ILE A 47 3.15 0.54 -0.31
CA ILE A 47 1.78 0.56 0.21
C ILE A 47 0.90 1.49 -0.62
N LEU A 48 1.37 2.71 -0.89
CA LEU A 48 0.66 3.67 -1.74
C LEU A 48 0.47 3.16 -3.18
N MET A 49 1.48 2.46 -3.71
CA MET A 49 1.40 1.86 -5.04
C MET A 49 0.36 0.74 -5.10
N SER A 50 0.31 -0.13 -4.09
CA SER A 50 -0.70 -1.19 -3.98
C SER A 50 -2.10 -0.61 -3.86
N TYR A 51 -2.28 0.42 -3.02
CA TYR A 51 -3.54 1.15 -2.90
C TYR A 51 -4.01 1.73 -4.24
N LYS A 52 -3.13 2.46 -4.93
CA LYS A 52 -3.44 3.06 -6.23
C LYS A 52 -3.78 2.00 -7.28
N SER A 53 -3.05 0.88 -7.30
CA SER A 53 -3.33 -0.24 -8.19
C SER A 53 -4.70 -0.85 -7.93
N SER A 54 -5.09 -0.98 -6.65
CA SER A 54 -6.40 -1.51 -6.27
C SER A 54 -7.56 -0.60 -6.73
N LEU A 55 -7.41 0.72 -6.61
CA LEU A 55 -8.39 1.68 -7.15
C LEU A 55 -8.52 1.59 -8.67
N THR A 56 -7.39 1.52 -9.39
CA THR A 56 -7.40 1.36 -10.85
C THR A 56 -8.10 0.07 -11.26
N ASN A 57 -7.82 -1.04 -10.57
CA ASN A 57 -8.47 -2.32 -10.84
C ASN A 57 -9.98 -2.29 -10.59
N GLN A 58 -10.45 -1.59 -9.55
CA GLN A 58 -11.89 -1.41 -9.34
C GLN A 58 -12.54 -0.66 -10.50
N LYS A 59 -11.94 0.47 -10.90
CA LYS A 59 -12.44 1.26 -12.04
C LYS A 59 -12.50 0.43 -13.32
N MET A 60 -11.45 -0.35 -13.59
CA MET A 60 -11.42 -1.26 -14.74
C MET A 60 -12.53 -2.33 -14.67
N MET A 61 -12.78 -2.89 -13.48
CA MET A 61 -13.84 -3.88 -13.27
C MET A 61 -15.23 -3.28 -13.51
N ASP A 62 -15.44 -2.03 -13.12
CA ASP A 62 -16.69 -1.32 -13.32
C ASP A 62 -16.93 -0.99 -14.80
N GLU A 63 -15.90 -0.52 -15.51
CA GLU A 63 -15.96 -0.30 -16.97
C GLU A 63 -16.24 -1.62 -17.72
N LEU A 64 -15.62 -2.74 -17.32
CA LEU A 64 -15.91 -4.06 -17.88
C LEU A 64 -17.35 -4.53 -17.64
N ARG A 65 -17.90 -4.23 -16.45
CA ARG A 65 -19.31 -4.52 -16.13
C ARG A 65 -20.26 -3.71 -16.98
N GLU A 66 -19.96 -2.43 -17.20
CA GLU A 66 -20.75 -1.55 -18.06
C GLU A 66 -20.79 -2.08 -19.51
N ILE A 67 -19.63 -2.41 -20.09
CA ILE A 67 -19.52 -2.99 -21.43
C ILE A 67 -20.34 -4.29 -21.53
N LYS A 68 -20.20 -5.18 -20.53
CA LYS A 68 -20.96 -6.44 -20.49
C LYS A 68 -22.47 -6.19 -20.41
N HIS A 69 -22.90 -5.18 -19.66
CA HIS A 69 -24.31 -4.83 -19.55
C HIS A 69 -24.87 -4.27 -20.86
N MET A 70 -24.10 -3.45 -21.58
CA MET A 70 -24.49 -2.94 -22.91
C MET A 70 -24.65 -4.09 -23.92
N LEU A 71 -23.69 -5.02 -23.99
CA LEU A 71 -23.74 -6.17 -24.88
C LEU A 71 -24.92 -7.11 -24.61
N ASN A 72 -25.33 -7.26 -23.34
CA ASN A 72 -26.49 -8.06 -22.97
C ASN A 72 -27.83 -7.36 -23.22
N LYS A 73 -27.83 -6.03 -23.36
CA LYS A 73 -29.04 -5.23 -23.60
C LYS A 73 -29.42 -5.16 -25.08
N ASP A 74 -28.44 -5.31 -25.98
CA ASP A 74 -28.63 -5.34 -27.44
C ASP A 74 -29.06 -6.72 -27.99
N ARG A 75 -29.38 -7.67 -27.11
CA ARG A 75 -29.83 -9.03 -27.46
C ARG A 75 -31.25 -9.28 -26.96
#